data_AF-A0A7C4X9D6-F1
#
_entry.id   AF-A0A7C4X9D6-F1
#
_cell.length_a   1.000
_cell.length_b   1.000
_cell.length_c   1.000
_cell.angle_alpha   90.00
_cell.angle_beta   90.00
_cell.angle_gamma   90.00
#
_symmetry.space_group_name_H-M   'P 1'
#
loop_
_entity.id
_entity.type
_entity.pdbx_description
1 polymer ?
#
loop_
_entity_poly.entity_id
_entity_poly.type
_entity_poly.pdbx_seq_one_letter_code
_entity_poly.pdbx_strand_id
1 'polypeptide(L)'
;MSWLGKNHLENLKEILLYLQWFIQPDTVITELPYDLEFLKKTDIENFAEWCPKSVSRQELEEGRYTINKYLVRFFVDTHYPNLSEAEKEQKTNSILDELHRLLNLSSLELIYLNPKNISKIIDTTHNKPGESHIDKTKKRIKIAVALRWLQNKDLHQILSSPTREYITHIGDLYGQLNQGKSINTNSLHKYAVSSEDIKKITADYETKIELSLLSATEEIKNSIKENMEMNYGGLGVVMRAVERLKKYIERKHPKEYDRIDCFKDSIFITIILNYVKDPYIQNTPEAKNIVKLIVPIFVQYKNLEKLY
;
A
#
# COMPACT_ATOMS: atom_id res chain seq x y z
N MET A 1 -15.28 -9.61 0.29
CA MET A 1 -15.21 -10.47 -0.89
C MET A 1 -13.74 -10.62 -1.25
N SER A 2 -13.23 -11.85 -1.31
CA SER A 2 -12.13 -12.19 -2.22
C SER A 2 -12.51 -11.71 -3.62
N TRP A 3 -11.56 -11.55 -4.54
CA TRP A 3 -11.89 -11.25 -5.93
C TRP A 3 -13.04 -12.16 -6.36
N LEU A 4 -14.08 -11.62 -7.02
CA LEU A 4 -15.22 -12.41 -7.47
C LEU A 4 -14.70 -13.66 -8.21
N GLY A 5 -14.82 -14.83 -7.59
CA GLY A 5 -14.42 -16.13 -8.14
C GLY A 5 -13.00 -16.65 -7.86
N LYS A 6 -12.10 -15.93 -7.15
CA LYS A 6 -10.73 -16.41 -6.87
C LYS A 6 -10.38 -16.47 -5.38
N ASN A 7 -9.59 -17.46 -4.97
CA ASN A 7 -9.05 -17.58 -3.61
C ASN A 7 -7.81 -16.67 -3.42
N HIS A 8 -7.34 -16.52 -2.16
CA HIS A 8 -6.22 -15.61 -1.87
C HIS A 8 -4.90 -15.97 -2.60
N LEU A 9 -4.62 -17.25 -2.82
CA LEU A 9 -3.41 -17.69 -3.52
C LEU A 9 -3.45 -17.36 -5.01
N GLU A 10 -4.62 -17.50 -5.63
CA GLU A 10 -4.82 -17.14 -7.04
C GLU A 10 -4.62 -15.64 -7.27
N ASN A 11 -5.11 -14.81 -6.34
CA ASN A 11 -4.91 -13.35 -6.38
C ASN A 11 -3.44 -12.98 -6.21
N LEU A 12 -2.75 -13.62 -5.26
CA LEU A 12 -1.32 -13.41 -5.05
C LEU A 12 -0.46 -13.86 -6.23
N LYS A 13 -0.80 -14.98 -6.86
CA LYS A 13 -0.15 -15.45 -8.09
C LYS A 13 -0.29 -14.41 -9.20
N GLU A 14 -1.49 -13.85 -9.37
CA GLU A 14 -1.69 -12.79 -10.36
C GLU A 14 -0.85 -11.56 -10.02
N ILE A 15 -0.90 -11.06 -8.78
CA ILE A 15 -0.10 -9.91 -8.35
C ILE A 15 1.38 -10.14 -8.62
N LEU A 16 1.92 -11.31 -8.28
CA LEU A 16 3.33 -11.65 -8.51
C LEU A 16 3.72 -11.59 -9.99
N LEU A 17 2.88 -12.12 -10.88
CA LEU A 17 3.10 -12.04 -12.32
C LEU A 17 3.17 -10.57 -12.78
N TYR A 18 2.29 -9.70 -12.27
CA TYR A 18 2.33 -8.27 -12.57
C TYR A 18 3.57 -7.57 -11.98
N LEU A 19 4.01 -7.95 -10.78
CA LEU A 19 5.19 -7.35 -10.14
C LEU A 19 6.46 -7.55 -10.94
N GLN A 20 6.62 -8.72 -11.59
CA GLN A 20 7.75 -8.98 -12.48
C GLN A 20 7.81 -7.95 -13.61
N TRP A 21 6.67 -7.56 -14.17
CA TRP A 21 6.59 -6.52 -15.19
C TRP A 21 6.70 -5.10 -14.64
N PHE A 22 6.16 -4.84 -13.45
CA PHE A 22 6.11 -3.49 -12.88
C PHE A 22 7.42 -3.04 -12.24
N ILE A 23 8.22 -3.98 -11.73
CA ILE A 23 9.51 -3.65 -11.15
C ILE A 23 10.55 -3.86 -12.24
N GLN A 24 10.70 -2.88 -13.12
CA GLN A 24 11.82 -2.81 -14.05
C GLN A 24 12.90 -1.88 -13.48
N PRO A 25 14.17 -2.29 -13.46
CA PRO A 25 15.23 -1.56 -12.76
C PRO A 25 15.45 -0.13 -13.29
N ASP A 26 15.22 0.09 -14.58
CA ASP A 26 15.38 1.36 -15.27
C ASP A 26 14.25 2.36 -15.00
N THR A 27 13.05 1.88 -14.67
CA THR A 27 11.88 2.75 -14.45
C THR A 27 11.39 2.78 -13.00
N VAL A 28 11.84 1.86 -12.14
CA VAL A 28 11.29 1.70 -10.80
C VAL A 28 11.33 3.00 -10.00
N ILE A 29 12.45 3.73 -9.99
CA ILE A 29 12.58 4.97 -9.21
C ILE A 29 11.73 6.11 -9.80
N THR A 30 11.63 6.19 -11.12
CA THR A 30 10.87 7.23 -11.81
C THR A 30 9.36 7.01 -11.78
N GLU A 31 8.91 5.75 -11.64
CA GLU A 31 7.50 5.40 -11.58
C GLU A 31 6.91 5.49 -10.17
N LEU A 32 7.72 5.30 -9.12
CA LEU A 32 7.27 5.33 -7.73
C LEU A 32 6.45 6.58 -7.35
N PRO A 33 6.77 7.81 -7.81
CA PRO A 33 5.93 8.99 -7.58
C PRO A 33 4.51 8.84 -8.11
N TYR A 34 4.37 8.36 -9.35
CA TYR A 34 3.08 8.17 -9.99
C TYR A 34 2.29 7.06 -9.28
N ASP A 35 2.97 6.00 -8.85
CA ASP A 35 2.35 4.95 -8.06
C ASP A 35 1.87 5.48 -6.69
N LEU A 36 2.61 6.37 -6.04
CA LEU A 36 2.19 7.02 -4.79
C LEU A 36 0.98 7.92 -4.98
N GLU A 37 0.94 8.68 -6.08
CA GLU A 37 -0.21 9.50 -6.45
C GLU A 37 -1.46 8.63 -6.69
N PHE A 38 -1.29 7.49 -7.36
CA PHE A 38 -2.36 6.54 -7.58
C PHE A 38 -2.92 5.93 -6.28
N LEU A 39 -2.06 5.73 -5.26
CA LEU A 39 -2.49 5.26 -3.94
C LEU A 39 -3.11 6.34 -3.06
N LYS A 40 -2.95 7.61 -3.42
CA LYS A 40 -3.46 8.72 -2.61
C LYS A 40 -4.98 8.68 -2.62
N LYS A 41 -5.57 8.78 -1.43
CA LYS A 41 -7.00 9.01 -1.29
C LYS A 41 -7.38 10.32 -1.94
N THR A 42 -8.42 10.30 -2.75
CA THR A 42 -9.07 11.49 -3.28
C THR A 42 -9.54 12.38 -2.13
N ASP A 43 -9.71 13.67 -2.40
CA ASP A 43 -10.19 14.63 -1.40
C ASP A 43 -11.53 14.18 -0.77
N ILE A 44 -12.34 13.43 -1.52
CA ILE A 44 -13.65 12.96 -1.06
C ILE A 44 -13.59 11.68 -0.25
N GLU A 45 -12.68 10.76 -0.58
CA GLU A 45 -12.41 9.63 0.31
C GLU A 45 -11.92 10.15 1.67
N ASN A 46 -11.00 11.13 1.66
CA ASN A 46 -10.53 11.76 2.90
C ASN A 46 -11.68 12.47 3.64
N PHE A 47 -12.51 13.22 2.93
CA PHE A 47 -13.67 13.89 3.52
C PHE A 47 -14.67 12.89 4.11
N ALA A 48 -15.02 11.82 3.39
CA ALA A 48 -15.99 10.81 3.82
C ALA A 48 -15.51 10.02 5.05
N GLU A 49 -14.21 9.81 5.20
CA GLU A 49 -13.64 9.17 6.39
C GLU A 49 -13.48 10.12 7.59
N TRP A 50 -13.23 11.41 7.31
CA TRP A 50 -13.05 12.43 8.34
C TRP A 50 -14.39 12.91 8.91
N CYS A 51 -15.41 13.08 8.05
CA CYS A 51 -16.68 13.69 8.41
C CYS A 51 -17.38 12.98 9.59
N PRO A 52 -17.46 11.63 9.65
CA PRO A 52 -18.08 10.94 10.79
C PRO A 52 -17.31 11.08 12.11
N LYS A 53 -16.00 11.33 12.05
CA LYS A 53 -15.14 11.49 13.23
C LYS A 53 -15.22 12.89 13.82
N SER A 54 -15.80 13.82 13.07
CA SER A 54 -15.88 15.25 13.42
C SER A 54 -17.21 15.64 14.08
N VAL A 55 -18.11 14.67 14.26
CA VAL A 55 -19.42 14.81 14.92
C VAL A 55 -19.58 13.72 15.98
N SER A 56 -20.48 13.89 16.95
CA SER A 56 -20.70 12.83 17.95
C SER A 56 -21.40 11.62 17.32
N ARG A 57 -21.14 10.42 17.87
CA ARG A 57 -21.71 9.16 17.34
C ARG A 57 -23.24 9.13 17.41
N GLN A 58 -23.81 9.63 18.50
CA GLN A 58 -25.25 9.70 18.70
C GLN A 58 -25.91 10.63 17.66
N GLU A 59 -25.29 11.76 17.39
CA GLU A 59 -25.76 12.71 16.38
C GLU A 59 -25.65 12.21 14.94
N LEU A 60 -24.62 11.41 14.65
CA LEU A 60 -24.42 10.75 13.36
C LEU A 60 -25.51 9.71 13.08
N GLU A 61 -25.89 8.94 14.10
CA GLU A 61 -26.93 7.91 14.01
C GLU A 61 -28.33 8.53 13.86
N GLU A 62 -28.55 9.71 14.45
CA GLU A 62 -29.81 10.46 14.35
C GLU A 62 -29.96 11.27 13.04
N GLY A 63 -28.92 11.35 12.20
CA GLY A 63 -28.98 12.01 10.89
C GLY A 63 -29.26 13.51 10.94
N ARG A 64 -28.97 14.17 12.08
CA ARG A 64 -29.31 15.58 12.32
C ARG A 64 -28.44 16.57 11.54
N TYR A 65 -27.33 16.12 10.99
CA TYR A 65 -26.34 16.98 10.33
C TYR A 65 -26.45 16.89 8.81
N THR A 66 -26.33 18.05 8.16
CA THR A 66 -26.22 18.15 6.70
C THR A 66 -24.78 18.44 6.33
N ILE A 67 -24.29 17.77 5.29
CA ILE A 67 -23.02 18.10 4.66
C ILE A 67 -23.26 19.36 3.84
N ASN A 68 -22.75 20.49 4.33
CA ASN A 68 -22.90 21.82 3.74
C ASN A 68 -21.54 22.47 3.44
N LYS A 69 -21.55 23.62 2.76
CA LYS A 69 -20.33 24.36 2.38
C LYS A 69 -19.42 24.68 3.57
N TYR A 70 -19.98 24.97 4.74
CA TYR A 70 -19.19 25.30 5.94
C TYR A 70 -18.44 24.09 6.50
N LEU A 71 -19.09 22.91 6.54
CA LEU A 71 -18.45 21.68 6.99
C LEU A 71 -17.32 21.25 6.05
N VAL A 72 -17.58 21.31 4.75
CA VAL A 72 -16.55 21.02 3.73
C VAL A 72 -15.43 22.06 3.80
N ARG A 73 -15.75 23.33 4.01
CA ARG A 73 -14.75 24.39 4.17
C ARG A 73 -13.85 24.15 5.39
N PHE A 74 -14.44 23.76 6.53
CA PHE A 74 -13.70 23.41 7.73
C PHE A 74 -12.73 22.24 7.51
N PHE A 75 -13.18 21.21 6.76
CA PHE A 75 -12.29 20.13 6.31
C PHE A 75 -11.11 20.66 5.49
N VAL A 76 -11.38 21.54 4.50
CA VAL A 76 -10.36 22.10 3.62
C VAL A 76 -9.34 22.93 4.39
N ASP A 77 -9.79 23.81 5.29
CA ASP A 77 -8.91 24.63 6.12
C ASP A 77 -8.02 23.77 7.03
N THR A 78 -8.54 22.65 7.53
CA THR A 78 -7.80 21.74 8.41
C THR A 78 -6.75 20.92 7.66
N HIS A 79 -7.09 20.40 6.47
CA HIS A 79 -6.24 19.43 5.74
C HIS A 79 -5.36 20.07 4.68
N TYR A 80 -5.67 21.30 4.26
CA TYR A 80 -4.94 22.04 3.24
C TYR A 80 -4.65 23.49 3.69
N PRO A 81 -3.97 23.69 4.84
CA PRO A 81 -3.77 25.02 5.41
C PRO A 81 -2.94 25.96 4.54
N ASN A 82 -2.13 25.40 3.63
CA ASN A 82 -1.19 26.14 2.78
C ASN A 82 -1.81 26.65 1.46
N LEU A 83 -3.06 26.31 1.16
CA LEU A 83 -3.74 26.80 -0.04
C LEU A 83 -4.15 28.26 0.15
N SER A 84 -4.15 29.03 -0.94
CA SER A 84 -4.73 30.38 -0.95
C SER A 84 -6.25 30.33 -0.77
N GLU A 85 -6.86 31.45 -0.37
CA GLU A 85 -8.31 31.50 -0.15
C GLU A 85 -9.14 31.15 -1.40
N ALA A 86 -8.67 31.57 -2.58
CA ALA A 86 -9.29 31.21 -3.85
C ALA A 86 -9.21 29.70 -4.13
N GLU A 87 -8.04 29.08 -3.90
CA GLU A 87 -7.85 27.64 -4.07
C GLU A 87 -8.68 26.83 -3.07
N LYS A 88 -8.79 27.30 -1.83
CA LYS A 88 -9.63 26.65 -0.81
C LYS A 88 -11.11 26.73 -1.17
N GLU A 89 -11.59 27.88 -1.68
CA GLU A 89 -12.97 28.00 -2.15
C GLU A 89 -13.24 27.07 -3.34
N GLN A 90 -12.35 27.05 -4.33
CA GLN A 90 -12.46 26.14 -5.47
C GLN A 90 -12.51 24.68 -5.02
N LYS A 91 -11.63 24.27 -4.10
CA LYS A 91 -11.60 22.92 -3.55
C LYS A 91 -12.86 22.59 -2.75
N THR A 92 -13.38 23.55 -1.98
CA THR A 92 -14.65 23.39 -1.25
C THR A 92 -15.80 23.10 -2.21
N ASN A 93 -15.93 23.89 -3.27
CA ASN A 93 -17.00 23.71 -4.26
C ASN A 93 -16.84 22.39 -5.01
N SER A 94 -15.61 22.05 -5.42
CA SER A 94 -15.32 20.79 -6.11
C SER A 94 -15.66 19.55 -5.28
N ILE A 95 -15.40 19.57 -3.96
CA ILE A 95 -15.78 18.45 -3.07
C ILE A 95 -17.30 18.34 -2.99
N LEU A 96 -18.03 19.45 -2.84
CA LEU A 96 -19.50 19.45 -2.80
C LEU A 96 -20.13 18.89 -4.08
N ASP A 97 -19.72 19.41 -5.24
CA ASP A 97 -20.26 19.00 -6.54
C ASP A 97 -20.10 17.50 -6.77
N GLU A 98 -18.94 16.98 -6.39
CA GLU A 98 -18.61 15.57 -6.56
C GLU A 98 -19.33 14.69 -5.52
N LEU A 99 -19.60 15.17 -4.30
CA LEU A 99 -20.46 14.48 -3.33
C LEU A 99 -21.90 14.34 -3.85
N HIS A 100 -22.47 15.41 -4.39
CA HIS A 100 -23.80 15.37 -5.03
C HIS A 100 -23.82 14.36 -6.19
N ARG A 101 -22.78 14.39 -7.03
CA ARG A 101 -22.61 13.44 -8.14
C ARG A 101 -22.57 11.99 -7.65
N LEU A 102 -21.73 11.67 -6.68
CA LEU A 102 -21.57 10.30 -6.16
C LEU A 102 -22.83 9.78 -5.46
N LEU A 103 -23.60 10.68 -4.83
CA LEU A 103 -24.85 10.32 -4.19
C LEU A 103 -26.04 10.26 -5.14
N ASN A 104 -25.88 10.64 -6.41
CA ASN A 104 -26.95 10.83 -7.40
C ASN A 104 -28.03 11.81 -6.90
N LEU A 105 -27.60 12.92 -6.32
CA LEU A 105 -28.47 14.00 -5.84
C LEU A 105 -28.28 15.23 -6.73
N SER A 106 -29.34 16.02 -6.92
CA SER A 106 -29.17 17.34 -7.53
C SER A 106 -28.36 18.26 -6.60
N SER A 107 -27.66 19.27 -7.16
CA SER A 107 -26.84 20.21 -6.37
C SER A 107 -27.65 21.04 -5.36
N LEU A 108 -28.98 21.06 -5.49
CA LEU A 108 -29.90 21.74 -4.59
C LEU A 108 -30.41 20.85 -3.44
N GLU A 109 -30.20 19.54 -3.53
CA GLU A 109 -30.64 18.61 -2.50
C GLU A 109 -29.68 18.59 -1.29
N LEU A 110 -30.26 18.48 -0.10
CA LEU A 110 -29.50 18.36 1.14
C LEU A 110 -28.85 16.98 1.23
N ILE A 111 -27.54 16.98 1.48
CA ILE A 111 -26.80 15.76 1.76
C ILE A 111 -26.87 15.50 3.27
N TYR A 112 -27.61 14.48 3.69
CA TYR A 112 -27.66 14.07 5.10
C TYR A 112 -26.42 13.25 5.47
N LEU A 113 -25.78 13.60 6.58
CA LEU A 113 -24.70 12.84 7.17
C LEU A 113 -25.28 11.62 7.91
N ASN A 114 -25.20 10.45 7.27
CA ASN A 114 -25.62 9.19 7.87
C ASN A 114 -24.71 8.03 7.38
N PRO A 115 -24.66 6.90 8.10
CA PRO A 115 -23.81 5.78 7.74
C PRO A 115 -24.05 5.25 6.32
N LYS A 116 -25.30 5.31 5.81
CA LYS A 116 -25.65 4.82 4.47
C LYS A 116 -25.04 5.68 3.37
N ASN A 117 -25.14 7.00 3.47
CA ASN A 117 -24.56 7.94 2.50
C ASN A 117 -23.04 7.91 2.54
N ILE A 118 -22.45 7.85 3.73
CA ILE A 118 -20.99 7.71 3.89
C ILE A 118 -20.51 6.40 3.29
N SER A 119 -21.18 5.27 3.58
CA SER A 119 -20.83 3.99 2.98
C SER A 119 -20.99 4.03 1.47
N LYS A 120 -22.05 4.66 0.93
CA LYS A 120 -22.23 4.83 -0.52
C LYS A 120 -21.10 5.64 -1.16
N ILE A 121 -20.68 6.76 -0.55
CA ILE A 121 -19.56 7.57 -1.06
C ILE A 121 -18.28 6.74 -1.06
N ILE A 122 -17.98 6.09 0.07
CA ILE A 122 -16.83 5.21 0.23
C ILE A 122 -16.87 4.10 -0.82
N ASP A 123 -17.97 3.35 -0.93
CA ASP A 123 -18.13 2.26 -1.88
C ASP A 123 -18.02 2.73 -3.34
N THR A 124 -18.56 3.90 -3.68
CA THR A 124 -18.53 4.42 -5.07
C THR A 124 -17.15 4.95 -5.44
N THR A 125 -16.47 5.64 -4.52
CA THR A 125 -15.08 6.10 -4.73
C THR A 125 -14.10 4.94 -4.76
N HIS A 126 -14.35 3.94 -3.93
CA HIS A 126 -13.63 2.68 -3.92
C HIS A 126 -13.86 1.88 -5.22
N ASN A 127 -15.08 1.81 -5.76
CA ASN A 127 -15.41 0.97 -6.91
C ASN A 127 -15.45 1.72 -8.27
N LYS A 128 -14.66 2.78 -8.46
CA LYS A 128 -14.64 3.50 -9.76
C LYS A 128 -14.21 2.57 -10.92
N PRO A 129 -15.01 2.42 -11.98
CA PRO A 129 -14.64 1.61 -13.15
C PRO A 129 -13.35 2.12 -13.79
N GLY A 130 -12.36 1.24 -14.01
CA GLY A 130 -11.05 1.58 -14.58
C GLY A 130 -9.91 1.77 -13.55
N GLU A 131 -10.23 1.93 -12.27
CA GLU A 131 -9.28 1.87 -11.15
C GLU A 131 -9.66 0.71 -10.25
N SER A 132 -9.32 -0.52 -10.65
CA SER A 132 -9.70 -1.66 -9.84
C SER A 132 -8.96 -1.62 -8.50
N HIS A 133 -9.63 -1.97 -7.40
CA HIS A 133 -9.00 -2.23 -6.10
C HIS A 133 -7.72 -3.04 -6.20
N ILE A 134 -7.75 -3.99 -7.12
CA ILE A 134 -6.65 -4.88 -7.46
C ILE A 134 -5.45 -4.08 -7.97
N ASP A 135 -5.65 -3.07 -8.79
CA ASP A 135 -4.56 -2.21 -9.27
C ASP A 135 -3.98 -1.38 -8.12
N LYS A 136 -4.83 -0.85 -7.22
CA LYS A 136 -4.33 -0.17 -6.01
C LYS A 136 -3.52 -1.13 -5.13
N THR A 137 -3.99 -2.36 -4.92
CA THR A 137 -3.23 -3.39 -4.20
C THR A 137 -1.93 -3.76 -4.91
N LYS A 138 -1.94 -3.94 -6.24
CA LYS A 138 -0.75 -4.21 -7.06
C LYS A 138 0.28 -3.07 -6.92
N LYS A 139 -0.14 -1.81 -7.00
CA LYS A 139 0.72 -0.63 -6.83
C LYS A 139 1.26 -0.51 -5.41
N ARG A 140 0.45 -0.77 -4.38
CA ARG A 140 0.87 -0.83 -2.97
C ARG A 140 1.97 -1.86 -2.76
N ILE A 141 1.77 -3.07 -3.28
CA ILE A 141 2.76 -4.14 -3.18
C ILE A 141 4.01 -3.79 -3.99
N LYS A 142 3.86 -3.25 -5.21
CA LYS A 142 4.99 -2.76 -6.03
C LYS A 142 5.85 -1.78 -5.25
N ILE A 143 5.26 -0.72 -4.70
CA ILE A 143 5.98 0.29 -3.92
C ILE A 143 6.67 -0.35 -2.71
N ALA A 144 5.99 -1.22 -1.97
CA ALA A 144 6.56 -1.86 -0.80
C ALA A 144 7.76 -2.77 -1.14
N VAL A 145 7.66 -3.55 -2.22
CA VAL A 145 8.74 -4.42 -2.72
C VAL A 145 9.90 -3.58 -3.24
N ALA A 146 9.62 -2.57 -4.06
CA ALA A 146 10.63 -1.65 -4.59
C ALA A 146 11.37 -0.91 -3.47
N LEU A 147 10.68 -0.37 -2.47
CA LEU A 147 11.31 0.27 -1.32
C LEU A 147 12.12 -0.73 -0.50
N ARG A 148 11.60 -1.94 -0.27
CA ARG A 148 12.34 -2.97 0.45
C ARG A 148 13.65 -3.32 -0.25
N TRP A 149 13.62 -3.35 -1.57
CA TRP A 149 14.79 -3.60 -2.40
C TRP A 149 15.76 -2.42 -2.43
N LEU A 150 15.30 -1.23 -2.80
CA LEU A 150 16.13 -0.03 -2.94
C LEU A 150 16.74 0.44 -1.60
N GLN A 151 16.10 0.08 -0.48
CA GLN A 151 16.61 0.30 0.87
C GLN A 151 17.36 -0.92 1.43
N ASN A 152 17.59 -1.97 0.63
CA ASN A 152 18.49 -3.05 1.01
C ASN A 152 19.88 -2.45 1.23
N LYS A 153 20.53 -2.80 2.35
CA LYS A 153 21.77 -2.17 2.78
C LYS A 153 22.87 -2.23 1.72
N ASP A 154 23.04 -3.37 1.05
CA ASP A 154 24.14 -3.56 0.10
C ASP A 154 23.96 -2.63 -1.11
N LEU A 155 22.75 -2.53 -1.66
CA LEU A 155 22.43 -1.60 -2.76
C LEU A 155 22.46 -0.14 -2.27
N HIS A 156 21.82 0.14 -1.14
CA HIS A 156 21.73 1.49 -0.60
C HIS A 156 23.10 2.10 -0.32
N GLN A 157 24.11 1.32 0.08
CA GLN A 157 25.46 1.85 0.33
C GLN A 157 26.21 2.25 -0.94
N ILE A 158 25.92 1.64 -2.08
CA ILE A 158 26.63 1.90 -3.34
C ILE A 158 25.97 2.99 -4.20
N LEU A 159 24.72 3.35 -3.91
CA LEU A 159 24.00 4.43 -4.60
C LEU A 159 24.51 5.81 -4.18
N SER A 160 24.40 6.78 -5.10
CA SER A 160 24.73 8.18 -4.81
C SER A 160 23.83 8.78 -3.72
N SER A 161 24.34 9.79 -2.98
CA SER A 161 23.55 10.47 -1.92
C SER A 161 22.21 11.01 -2.42
N PRO A 162 22.14 11.72 -3.56
CA PRO A 162 20.87 12.22 -4.09
C PRO A 162 19.84 11.11 -4.33
N THR A 163 20.27 9.97 -4.89
CA THR A 163 19.38 8.81 -5.13
C THR A 163 18.87 8.24 -3.81
N ARG A 164 19.74 8.12 -2.79
CA ARG A 164 19.37 7.60 -1.47
C ARG A 164 18.39 8.50 -0.74
N GLU A 165 18.63 9.81 -0.77
CA GLU A 165 17.75 10.81 -0.17
C GLU A 165 16.37 10.79 -0.84
N TYR A 166 16.33 10.69 -2.17
CA TYR A 166 15.10 10.56 -2.92
C TYR A 166 14.32 9.27 -2.56
N ILE A 167 14.98 8.11 -2.55
CA ILE A 167 14.36 6.83 -2.15
C ILE A 167 13.81 6.91 -0.72
N THR A 168 14.56 7.53 0.20
CA THR A 168 14.14 7.73 1.59
C THR A 168 12.89 8.60 1.65
N HIS A 169 12.89 9.71 0.92
CA HIS A 169 11.75 10.62 0.86
C HIS A 169 10.49 9.93 0.30
N ILE A 170 10.60 9.15 -0.77
CA ILE A 170 9.50 8.32 -1.30
C ILE A 170 9.00 7.33 -0.22
N GLY A 171 9.92 6.70 0.52
CA GLY A 171 9.60 5.81 1.62
C GLY A 171 8.83 6.49 2.77
N ASP A 172 9.22 7.71 3.14
CA ASP A 172 8.53 8.50 4.17
C ASP A 172 7.12 8.89 3.74
N LEU A 173 6.93 9.30 2.47
CA LEU A 173 5.61 9.61 1.93
C LEU A 173 4.72 8.38 1.85
N TYR A 174 5.27 7.22 1.44
CA TYR A 174 4.55 5.94 1.49
C TYR A 174 4.13 5.60 2.93
N GLY A 175 5.00 5.82 3.91
CA GLY A 175 4.70 5.65 5.33
C GLY A 175 3.57 6.55 5.81
N GLN A 176 3.56 7.81 5.38
CA GLN A 176 2.49 8.77 5.68
C GLN A 176 1.15 8.37 5.06
N LEU A 177 1.13 7.91 3.80
CA LEU A 177 -0.08 7.37 3.15
C LEU A 177 -0.65 6.17 3.92
N ASN A 178 0.21 5.27 4.39
CA ASN A 178 -0.21 4.12 5.20
C ASN A 178 -0.79 4.51 6.57
N GLN A 179 -0.49 5.72 7.05
CA GLN A 179 -1.08 6.31 8.26
C GLN A 179 -2.35 7.14 7.96
N GLY A 180 -2.79 7.20 6.70
CA GLY A 180 -3.94 8.00 6.28
C GLY A 180 -3.66 9.51 6.26
N LYS A 181 -2.39 9.93 6.20
CA LYS A 181 -2.02 11.35 6.09
C LYS A 181 -2.09 11.80 4.64
N SER A 182 -2.49 13.06 4.43
CA SER A 182 -2.38 13.72 3.13
C SER A 182 -0.91 13.98 2.81
N ILE A 183 -0.50 13.69 1.58
CA ILE A 183 0.86 13.95 1.09
C ILE A 183 0.84 14.91 -0.09
N ASN A 184 1.91 15.71 -0.21
CA ASN A 184 2.19 16.53 -1.39
C ASN A 184 3.27 15.82 -2.23
N THR A 185 2.93 15.51 -3.49
CA THR A 185 3.77 14.79 -4.44
C THR A 185 4.33 15.68 -5.55
N ASN A 186 3.98 16.98 -5.57
CA ASN A 186 4.24 17.87 -6.71
C ASN A 186 5.75 18.04 -7.03
N SER A 187 6.63 17.81 -6.06
CA SER A 187 8.08 17.89 -6.24
C SER A 187 8.74 16.56 -6.63
N LEU A 188 8.03 15.44 -6.59
CA LEU A 188 8.61 14.10 -6.75
C LEU A 188 8.99 13.78 -8.20
N HIS A 189 8.22 14.29 -9.17
CA HIS A 189 8.42 13.99 -10.60
C HIS A 189 9.68 14.58 -11.23
N LYS A 190 10.45 15.36 -10.46
CA LYS A 190 11.60 16.14 -10.98
C LYS A 190 12.94 15.42 -10.84
N TYR A 191 12.97 14.28 -10.15
CA TYR A 191 14.22 13.56 -9.94
C TYR A 191 14.56 12.67 -11.14
N ALA A 192 15.75 12.89 -11.71
CA ALA A 192 16.33 12.02 -12.73
C ALA A 192 17.46 11.21 -12.10
N VAL A 193 17.34 9.89 -12.14
CA VAL A 193 18.37 8.98 -11.63
C VAL A 193 19.59 9.05 -12.54
N SER A 194 20.79 9.12 -11.94
CA SER A 194 22.03 9.09 -12.71
C SER A 194 22.20 7.75 -13.45
N SER A 195 22.81 7.76 -14.64
CA SER A 195 23.08 6.54 -15.40
C SER A 195 23.99 5.56 -14.65
N GLU A 196 24.85 6.05 -13.75
CA GLU A 196 25.68 5.20 -12.90
C GLU A 196 24.85 4.44 -11.87
N ASP A 197 23.92 5.13 -11.19
CA ASP A 197 23.03 4.47 -10.24
C ASP A 197 22.07 3.51 -10.93
N ILE A 198 21.57 3.83 -12.14
CA ILE A 198 20.76 2.91 -12.93
C ILE A 198 21.52 1.59 -13.17
N LYS A 199 22.80 1.64 -13.57
CA LYS A 199 23.61 0.42 -13.77
C LYS A 199 23.74 -0.41 -12.48
N LYS A 200 23.93 0.24 -11.33
CA LYS A 200 24.01 -0.44 -10.02
C LYS A 200 22.68 -1.12 -9.67
N ILE A 201 21.57 -0.43 -9.91
CA ILE A 201 20.21 -0.94 -9.70
C ILE A 201 19.94 -2.13 -10.62
N THR A 202 20.26 -2.03 -11.91
CA THR A 202 20.09 -3.14 -12.86
C THR A 202 20.87 -4.39 -12.43
N ALA A 203 22.14 -4.24 -12.07
CA ALA A 203 22.95 -5.38 -11.63
C ALA A 203 22.41 -6.04 -10.35
N ASP A 204 21.94 -5.27 -9.37
CA ASP A 204 21.35 -5.82 -8.15
C ASP A 204 19.96 -6.44 -8.39
N TYR A 205 19.20 -5.92 -9.36
CA TYR A 205 17.91 -6.46 -9.77
C TYR A 205 18.02 -7.90 -10.29
N GLU A 206 18.88 -8.11 -11.28
CA GLU A 206 19.09 -9.41 -11.95
C GLU A 206 19.56 -10.46 -10.94
N THR A 207 20.40 -10.06 -9.97
CA THR A 207 20.97 -10.99 -9.00
C THR A 207 20.07 -11.31 -7.82
N LYS A 208 19.17 -10.40 -7.42
CA LYS A 208 18.35 -10.56 -6.20
C LYS A 208 16.86 -10.54 -6.46
N ILE A 209 16.35 -9.52 -7.16
CA ILE A 209 14.90 -9.30 -7.26
C ILE A 209 14.24 -10.27 -8.21
N GLU A 210 14.80 -10.45 -9.40
CA GLU A 210 14.25 -11.35 -10.39
C GLU A 210 14.09 -12.76 -9.80
N LEU A 211 15.17 -13.27 -9.19
CA LEU A 211 15.18 -14.57 -8.50
C LEU A 211 14.18 -14.61 -7.32
N SER A 212 14.05 -13.54 -6.55
CA SER A 212 13.09 -13.47 -5.43
C SER A 212 11.65 -13.56 -5.91
N LEU A 213 11.29 -12.83 -6.97
CA LEU A 213 9.94 -12.85 -7.53
C LEU A 213 9.62 -14.20 -8.20
N LEU A 214 10.59 -14.80 -8.88
CA LEU A 214 10.46 -16.15 -9.44
C LEU A 214 10.25 -17.20 -8.35
N SER A 215 11.07 -17.17 -7.29
CA SER A 215 10.95 -18.10 -6.15
C SER A 215 9.59 -17.96 -5.46
N ALA A 216 9.15 -16.73 -5.18
CA ALA A 216 7.84 -16.48 -4.58
C ALA A 216 6.69 -16.99 -5.46
N THR A 217 6.80 -16.82 -6.78
CA THR A 217 5.81 -17.31 -7.75
C THR A 217 5.73 -18.83 -7.74
N GLU A 218 6.87 -19.50 -7.68
CA GLU A 218 6.92 -20.96 -7.66
C GLU A 218 6.41 -21.53 -6.33
N GLU A 219 6.74 -20.92 -5.20
CA GLU A 219 6.18 -21.29 -3.89
C GLU A 219 4.64 -21.22 -3.89
N ILE A 220 4.05 -20.15 -4.44
CA ILE A 220 2.60 -20.03 -4.55
C ILE A 220 2.01 -21.08 -5.49
N LYS A 221 2.63 -21.31 -6.66
CA LYS A 221 2.16 -22.33 -7.62
C LYS A 221 2.13 -23.72 -6.99
N ASN A 222 3.16 -24.09 -6.24
CA ASN A 222 3.24 -25.40 -5.60
C ASN A 222 2.22 -25.53 -4.48
N SER A 223 1.99 -24.48 -3.68
CA SER A 223 0.94 -24.49 -2.65
C SER A 223 -0.49 -24.57 -3.21
N ILE A 224 -0.75 -24.03 -4.40
CA ILE A 224 -2.04 -24.22 -5.10
C ILE A 224 -2.21 -25.69 -5.51
N LYS A 225 -1.16 -26.35 -6.02
CA LYS A 225 -1.22 -27.76 -6.45
C LYS A 225 -1.37 -28.72 -5.28
N GLU A 226 -0.71 -28.43 -4.16
CA GLU A 226 -0.65 -29.31 -2.99
C GLU A 226 -1.90 -29.24 -2.11
N ASN A 227 -2.88 -28.36 -2.41
CA ASN A 227 -4.08 -28.12 -1.58
C ASN A 227 -3.73 -28.09 -0.09
N MET A 228 -2.77 -27.24 0.31
CA MET A 228 -2.32 -27.17 1.69
C MET A 228 -3.49 -26.76 2.61
N GLU A 229 -4.14 -27.74 3.22
CA GLU A 229 -5.04 -27.58 4.37
C GLU A 229 -4.20 -27.35 5.63
N MET A 230 -3.40 -26.29 5.65
CA MET A 230 -2.88 -25.79 6.92
C MET A 230 -3.99 -25.01 7.62
N ASN A 231 -3.93 -24.95 8.96
CA ASN A 231 -4.80 -24.15 9.85
C ASN A 231 -4.90 -22.63 9.51
N TYR A 232 -4.27 -22.20 8.42
CA TYR A 232 -4.18 -20.85 7.91
C TYR A 232 -4.73 -20.71 6.47
N GLY A 233 -5.44 -21.73 5.97
CA GLY A 233 -5.90 -21.83 4.58
C GLY A 233 -4.74 -21.84 3.59
N GLY A 234 -5.02 -21.50 2.32
CA GLY A 234 -4.00 -21.44 1.27
C GLY A 234 -2.80 -20.53 1.59
N LEU A 235 -2.96 -19.56 2.50
CA LEU A 235 -1.86 -18.67 2.92
C LEU A 235 -0.83 -19.35 3.85
N GLY A 236 -1.01 -20.61 4.25
CA GLY A 236 -0.05 -21.36 5.06
C GLY A 236 1.36 -21.45 4.45
N VAL A 237 1.51 -21.26 3.13
CA VAL A 237 2.80 -21.20 2.43
C VAL A 237 3.80 -20.23 3.07
N VAL A 238 3.30 -19.12 3.62
CA VAL A 238 4.14 -18.07 4.23
C VAL A 238 4.82 -18.53 5.52
N MET A 239 4.28 -19.56 6.19
CA MET A 239 4.79 -20.05 7.47
C MET A 239 6.22 -20.54 7.36
N ARG A 240 6.57 -21.18 6.24
CA ARG A 240 7.94 -21.66 6.01
C ARG A 240 8.96 -20.52 5.97
N ALA A 241 8.67 -19.44 5.24
CA ALA A 241 9.51 -18.24 5.21
C ALA A 241 9.61 -17.57 6.60
N VAL A 242 8.51 -17.54 7.34
CA VAL A 242 8.45 -16.96 8.69
C VAL A 242 9.28 -17.78 9.69
N GLU A 243 9.21 -19.10 9.61
CA GLU A 243 10.03 -20.00 10.44
C GLU A 243 11.52 -19.88 10.14
N ARG A 244 11.89 -19.77 8.85
CA ARG A 244 13.29 -19.52 8.44
C ARG A 244 13.81 -18.20 9.01
N LEU A 245 13.06 -17.10 8.86
CA LEU A 245 13.41 -15.81 9.46
C LEU A 245 13.49 -15.89 10.99
N LYS A 246 12.57 -16.60 11.65
CA LYS A 246 12.60 -16.76 13.11
C LYS A 246 13.87 -17.50 13.55
N LYS A 247 14.25 -18.59 12.89
CA LYS A 247 15.49 -19.32 13.18
C LYS A 247 16.73 -18.45 12.97
N TYR A 248 16.71 -17.56 11.96
CA TYR A 248 17.75 -16.58 11.72
C TYR A 248 17.86 -15.54 12.86
N ILE A 249 16.73 -14.95 13.28
CA ILE A 249 16.66 -14.01 14.42
C ILE A 249 17.21 -14.65 15.69
N GLU A 250 16.83 -15.90 15.96
CA GLU A 250 17.27 -16.66 17.14
C GLU A 250 18.72 -17.14 17.05
N ARG A 251 19.43 -16.84 15.94
CA ARG A 251 20.82 -17.25 15.66
C ARG A 251 21.04 -18.77 15.72
N LYS A 252 20.00 -19.56 15.50
CA LYS A 252 20.05 -21.02 15.65
C LYS A 252 20.65 -21.73 14.44
N HIS A 253 20.78 -21.07 13.28
CA HIS A 253 21.44 -21.62 12.07
C HIS A 253 22.09 -20.53 11.20
N PRO A 254 23.30 -20.04 11.53
CA PRO A 254 23.98 -19.01 10.73
C PRO A 254 24.67 -19.53 9.46
N LYS A 255 24.80 -20.85 9.26
CA LYS A 255 25.63 -21.44 8.17
C LYS A 255 24.86 -21.88 6.92
N GLU A 256 23.53 -21.92 6.95
CA GLU A 256 22.71 -22.44 5.83
C GLU A 256 21.65 -21.45 5.31
N TYR A 257 21.44 -20.34 6.00
CA TYR A 257 20.52 -19.30 5.57
C TYR A 257 21.31 -18.10 5.07
N ASP A 258 21.62 -18.13 3.77
CA ASP A 258 22.45 -17.10 3.15
C ASP A 258 21.70 -15.74 3.05
N ARG A 259 22.44 -14.68 2.72
CA ARG A 259 21.86 -13.34 2.61
C ARG A 259 20.82 -13.24 1.49
N ILE A 260 20.96 -14.03 0.43
CA ILE A 260 20.08 -13.98 -0.74
C ILE A 260 18.74 -14.62 -0.37
N ASP A 261 18.74 -15.80 0.25
CA ASP A 261 17.55 -16.49 0.72
C ASP A 261 16.82 -15.69 1.82
N CYS A 262 17.57 -15.03 2.70
CA CYS A 262 17.00 -14.08 3.65
C CYS A 262 16.29 -12.91 2.96
N PHE A 263 16.90 -12.36 1.91
CA PHE A 263 16.28 -11.32 1.11
C PHE A 263 15.01 -11.81 0.39
N LYS A 264 15.05 -13.01 -0.23
CA LYS A 264 13.89 -13.63 -0.89
C LYS A 264 12.70 -13.77 0.07
N ASP A 265 12.94 -14.33 1.26
CA ASP A 265 11.91 -14.51 2.28
C ASP A 265 11.35 -13.16 2.76
N SER A 266 12.21 -12.16 2.88
CA SER A 266 11.78 -10.81 3.21
C SER A 266 10.91 -10.17 2.12
N ILE A 267 11.21 -10.38 0.84
CA ILE A 267 10.38 -9.91 -0.27
C ILE A 267 9.03 -10.63 -0.25
N PHE A 268 9.04 -11.95 -0.08
CA PHE A 268 7.83 -12.76 -0.03
C PHE A 268 6.91 -12.33 1.13
N ILE A 269 7.45 -12.16 2.33
CA ILE A 269 6.69 -11.66 3.48
C ILE A 269 6.17 -10.24 3.25
N THR A 270 6.95 -9.37 2.59
CA THR A 270 6.50 -8.02 2.23
C THR A 270 5.28 -8.06 1.32
N ILE A 271 5.27 -8.95 0.32
CA ILE A 271 4.15 -9.14 -0.60
C ILE A 271 2.90 -9.59 0.15
N ILE A 272 3.01 -10.65 0.94
CA ILE A 272 1.88 -11.21 1.70
C ILE A 272 1.33 -10.17 2.68
N LEU A 273 2.18 -9.50 3.46
CA LEU A 273 1.75 -8.51 4.43
C LEU A 273 1.02 -7.33 3.78
N ASN A 274 1.51 -6.82 2.65
CA ASN A 274 0.85 -5.72 1.96
C ASN A 274 -0.46 -6.16 1.30
N TYR A 275 -0.55 -7.40 0.82
CA TYR A 275 -1.80 -7.97 0.31
C TYR A 275 -2.86 -8.12 1.42
N VAL A 276 -2.54 -8.78 2.53
CA VAL A 276 -3.54 -9.07 3.59
C VAL A 276 -3.93 -7.84 4.42
N LYS A 277 -3.07 -6.82 4.47
CA LYS A 277 -3.36 -5.54 5.16
C LYS A 277 -4.09 -4.55 4.26
N ASP A 278 -4.20 -4.83 2.97
CA ASP A 278 -4.89 -3.94 2.07
C ASP A 278 -6.38 -3.85 2.48
N PRO A 279 -6.93 -2.64 2.70
CA PRO A 279 -8.31 -2.47 3.12
C PRO A 279 -9.33 -3.02 2.12
N TYR A 280 -8.93 -3.23 0.87
CA TYR A 280 -9.76 -3.77 -0.20
C TYR A 280 -9.73 -5.30 -0.29
N ILE A 281 -8.84 -5.97 0.45
CA ILE A 281 -8.79 -7.42 0.54
C ILE A 281 -9.64 -7.89 1.74
N GLN A 282 -10.41 -8.96 1.52
CA GLN A 282 -11.24 -9.52 2.57
C GLN A 282 -10.41 -9.96 3.78
N ASN A 283 -10.72 -9.38 4.94
CA ASN A 283 -10.03 -9.65 6.18
C ASN A 283 -10.60 -10.90 6.87
N THR A 284 -10.28 -12.07 6.33
CA THR A 284 -10.71 -13.36 6.89
C THR A 284 -10.01 -13.67 8.22
N PRO A 285 -10.55 -14.56 9.07
CA PRO A 285 -9.89 -14.98 10.32
C PRO A 285 -8.46 -15.49 10.10
N GLU A 286 -8.22 -16.20 9.01
CA GLU A 286 -6.92 -16.73 8.62
C GLU A 286 -5.94 -15.60 8.32
N ALA A 287 -6.35 -14.61 7.52
CA ALA A 287 -5.55 -13.43 7.23
C ALA A 287 -5.17 -12.67 8.52
N LYS A 288 -6.12 -12.51 9.45
CA LYS A 288 -5.85 -11.89 10.77
C LYS A 288 -4.82 -12.66 11.58
N ASN A 289 -4.92 -13.98 11.61
CA ASN A 289 -3.98 -14.83 12.35
C ASN A 289 -2.57 -14.76 11.76
N ILE A 290 -2.46 -14.76 10.44
CA ILE A 290 -1.20 -14.58 9.72
C ILE A 290 -0.58 -13.21 10.07
N VAL A 291 -1.34 -12.12 9.99
CA VAL A 291 -0.83 -10.79 10.35
C VAL A 291 -0.31 -10.77 11.79
N LYS A 292 -1.06 -11.33 12.74
CA LYS A 292 -0.66 -11.40 14.16
C LYS A 292 0.65 -12.15 14.37
N LEU A 293 0.90 -13.21 13.59
CA LEU A 293 2.11 -14.02 13.70
C LEU A 293 3.31 -13.37 12.99
N ILE A 294 3.13 -12.90 11.76
CA ILE A 294 4.22 -12.42 10.91
C ILE A 294 4.75 -11.08 11.39
N VAL A 295 3.86 -10.14 11.78
CA VAL A 295 4.28 -8.77 12.08
C VAL A 295 5.34 -8.70 13.19
N PRO A 296 5.19 -9.38 14.35
CA PRO A 296 6.22 -9.36 15.39
C PRO A 296 7.58 -9.89 14.90
N ILE A 297 7.58 -11.00 14.17
CA ILE A 297 8.81 -11.64 13.65
C ILE A 297 9.49 -10.72 12.63
N PHE A 298 8.72 -10.15 11.71
CA PHE A 298 9.24 -9.27 10.69
C PHE A 298 9.78 -7.94 11.27
N VAL A 299 9.15 -7.41 12.32
CA VAL A 299 9.65 -6.24 13.05
C VAL A 299 10.98 -6.54 13.75
N GLN A 300 11.09 -7.68 14.43
CA GLN A 300 12.36 -8.11 15.05
C GLN A 300 13.47 -8.25 14.02
N TYR A 301 13.19 -8.88 12.88
CA TYR A 301 14.14 -8.99 11.77
C TYR A 301 14.59 -7.62 11.24
N LYS A 302 13.65 -6.69 10.96
CA LYS A 302 14.02 -5.33 10.53
C LYS A 302 14.87 -4.58 11.54
N ASN A 303 14.62 -4.79 12.83
CA ASN A 303 15.44 -4.16 13.88
C ASN A 303 16.86 -4.73 13.92
N LEU A 304 17.04 -6.03 13.66
CA LEU A 304 18.38 -6.62 13.51
C LEU A 304 19.13 -6.03 12.32
N GLU A 305 18.48 -5.86 11.16
CA GLU A 305 19.12 -5.26 9.99
C GLU A 305 19.56 -3.81 10.20
N LYS A 306 18.88 -3.05 11.07
CA LYS A 306 19.30 -1.69 11.43
C LYS A 306 20.53 -1.64 12.33
N LEU A 307 20.82 -2.73 13.05
CA LEU A 307 21.90 -2.81 14.04
C LEU A 307 23.24 -3.26 13.43
N TYR A 308 23.23 -3.79 12.21
CA TYR A 308 24.43 -4.30 11.52
C TYR A 308 24.74 -3.49 10.29
#